data_AF-Q3ZT04-F1
#
_entry.id   AF-Q3ZT04-F1
#
_cell.length_a   1.000
_cell.length_b   1.000
_cell.length_c   1.000
_cell.angle_alpha   90.00
_cell.angle_beta   90.00
_cell.angle_gamma   90.00
#
_symmetry.space_group_name_H-M   'P 1'
#
loop_
_entity.id
_entity.type
_entity.pdbx_description
1 polymer ?
#
loop_
_entity_poly.entity_id
_entity_poly.type
_entity_poly.pdbx_seq_one_letter_code
_entity_poly.pdbx_strand_id
1 'polypeptide(L)'
;VKKLLGNIHSHLYKIASTIKGHTNDYYEENLNEIKKMGGIYLKYWLYDQVIKNNIDDSNIKKFFQGLRNHIEPKIKVKYDNYVKINNLTLSEMKSIKKLYALYTIFYGNANNSDSCIGDQCKYIDYFGEGLDEFINSINRCSSDLSTSNYCNEFNEFIDICKDKDLNAGISIYDEPTQSTADTKEKYLLSVEKYQTKSLYIYLKDEKLLNFVKTSHFIRTKNSTTIAAT
;
A
#
# COMPACT_ATOMS: atom_id res chain seq x y z
N VAL A 1 -2.58 -14.33 -20.14
CA VAL A 1 -1.18 -14.33 -19.65
C VAL A 1 -0.22 -13.54 -20.54
N LYS A 2 0.03 -13.89 -21.81
CA LYS A 2 1.01 -13.21 -22.69
C LYS A 2 0.83 -11.68 -22.81
N LYS A 3 -0.41 -11.21 -23.01
CA LYS A 3 -0.74 -9.77 -23.05
C LYS A 3 -0.38 -9.07 -21.74
N LEU A 4 -0.72 -9.67 -20.59
CA LEU A 4 -0.40 -9.13 -19.27
C LEU A 4 1.11 -9.04 -19.03
N LEU A 5 1.88 -10.04 -19.46
CA LEU A 5 3.35 -10.00 -19.44
C LEU A 5 3.92 -8.88 -20.31
N GLY A 6 3.39 -8.67 -21.51
CA GLY A 6 3.80 -7.56 -22.38
C GLY A 6 3.58 -6.19 -21.72
N ASN A 7 2.41 -6.01 -21.11
CA ASN A 7 2.07 -4.76 -20.42
C ASN A 7 2.95 -4.54 -19.17
N ILE A 8 3.17 -5.58 -18.36
CA ILE A 8 4.01 -5.44 -17.15
C ILE A 8 5.46 -5.11 -17.51
N HIS A 9 6.00 -5.69 -18.57
CA HIS A 9 7.33 -5.35 -19.07
C HIS A 9 7.41 -3.87 -19.45
N SER A 10 6.43 -3.36 -20.19
CA SER A 10 6.38 -1.94 -20.56
C SER A 10 6.30 -1.02 -19.35
N HIS A 11 5.43 -1.32 -18.38
CA HIS A 11 5.28 -0.48 -17.19
C HIS A 11 6.51 -0.53 -16.27
N LEU A 12 7.07 -1.71 -16.02
CA LEU A 12 8.30 -1.86 -15.23
C LEU A 12 9.46 -1.10 -15.87
N TYR A 13 9.63 -1.24 -17.19
CA TYR A 13 10.68 -0.52 -17.91
C TYR A 13 10.51 0.99 -17.81
N LYS A 14 9.29 1.50 -18.00
CA LYS A 14 8.98 2.93 -17.87
C LYS A 14 9.34 3.46 -16.48
N ILE A 15 8.81 2.84 -15.43
CA ILE A 15 9.07 3.25 -14.04
C ILE A 15 10.57 3.21 -13.73
N ALA A 16 11.25 2.11 -14.07
CA ALA A 16 12.68 1.96 -13.80
C ALA A 16 13.54 2.98 -14.56
N SER A 17 13.18 3.27 -15.82
CA SER A 17 13.84 4.28 -16.63
C SER A 17 13.64 5.69 -16.07
N THR A 18 12.43 6.02 -15.62
CA THR A 18 12.12 7.31 -15.01
C THR A 18 12.85 7.50 -13.69
N ILE A 19 12.93 6.47 -12.84
CA ILE A 19 13.67 6.52 -11.57
C ILE A 19 15.16 6.81 -11.80
N LYS A 20 15.77 6.24 -12.85
CA LYS A 20 17.17 6.52 -13.23
C LYS A 20 17.38 7.85 -13.96
N GLY A 21 16.32 8.61 -14.26
CA GLY A 21 16.43 9.87 -15.01
C GLY A 21 16.72 9.68 -16.50
N HIS A 22 16.42 8.50 -17.06
CA HIS A 22 16.69 8.16 -18.45
C HIS A 22 15.49 8.42 -19.40
N THR A 23 14.42 9.09 -18.97
CA THR A 23 13.22 9.32 -19.79
C THR A 23 13.10 10.75 -20.32
N ASN A 24 12.67 10.84 -21.58
CA ASN A 24 12.34 12.06 -22.34
C ASN A 24 11.17 12.82 -21.67
N ASP A 25 11.33 14.14 -21.55
CA ASP A 25 10.45 15.32 -21.35
C ASP A 25 8.96 15.17 -20.91
N TYR A 26 8.30 14.05 -21.19
CA TYR A 26 6.87 13.79 -20.93
C TYR A 26 6.52 13.59 -19.43
N TYR A 27 7.52 13.41 -18.57
CA TYR A 27 7.34 13.10 -17.14
C TYR A 27 8.09 14.05 -16.21
N GLU A 28 8.67 15.15 -16.68
CA GLU A 28 9.34 16.10 -15.78
C GLU A 28 8.40 16.57 -14.67
N GLU A 29 7.12 16.81 -15.00
CA GLU A 29 6.09 17.23 -14.03
C GLU A 29 5.71 16.12 -13.03
N ASN A 30 5.80 14.84 -13.40
CA ASN A 30 5.35 13.70 -12.58
C ASN A 30 6.50 12.81 -12.06
N LEU A 31 7.76 13.23 -12.22
CA LEU A 31 8.94 12.47 -11.83
C LEU A 31 8.92 12.11 -10.34
N ASN A 32 8.57 13.08 -9.51
CA ASN A 32 8.52 12.92 -8.07
C ASN A 32 7.43 11.92 -7.65
N GLU A 33 6.25 12.00 -8.28
CA GLU A 33 5.17 11.05 -8.03
C GLU A 33 5.54 9.64 -8.46
N ILE A 34 6.15 9.45 -9.64
CA ILE A 34 6.56 8.12 -10.11
C ILE A 34 7.63 7.51 -9.19
N LYS A 35 8.59 8.29 -8.73
CA LYS A 35 9.61 7.84 -7.76
C LYS A 35 8.98 7.36 -6.45
N LYS A 36 7.92 8.04 -6.01
CA LYS A 36 7.24 7.80 -4.74
C LYS A 36 6.18 6.70 -4.79
N MET A 37 5.38 6.68 -5.86
CA MET A 37 4.14 5.89 -5.96
C MET A 37 4.16 4.88 -7.11
N GLY A 38 5.11 4.97 -8.05
CA GLY A 38 5.12 4.17 -9.27
C GLY A 38 5.04 2.66 -9.02
N GLY A 39 5.73 2.17 -7.98
CA GLY A 39 5.66 0.77 -7.57
C GLY A 39 4.28 0.35 -7.09
N ILE A 40 3.65 1.18 -6.24
CA ILE A 40 2.30 0.95 -5.71
C ILE A 40 1.29 0.95 -6.85
N TYR A 41 1.33 1.95 -7.73
CA TYR A 41 0.44 2.06 -8.88
C TYR A 41 0.59 0.86 -9.82
N LEU A 42 1.82 0.41 -10.07
CA LEU A 42 2.08 -0.76 -10.90
C LEU A 42 1.46 -2.03 -10.32
N LYS A 43 1.70 -2.29 -9.03
CA LYS A 43 1.19 -3.49 -8.36
C LYS A 43 -0.34 -3.45 -8.26
N TYR A 44 -0.91 -2.30 -7.88
CA TYR A 44 -2.35 -2.09 -7.86
C TYR A 44 -2.96 -2.38 -9.24
N TRP A 45 -2.39 -1.80 -10.31
CA TRP A 45 -2.84 -2.02 -11.68
C TRP A 45 -2.75 -3.50 -12.06
N LEU A 46 -1.65 -4.19 -11.75
CA LEU A 46 -1.47 -5.62 -12.05
C LEU A 46 -2.58 -6.45 -11.39
N TYR A 47 -2.81 -6.25 -10.08
CA TYR A 47 -3.81 -7.01 -9.35
C TYR A 47 -5.23 -6.69 -9.83
N ASP A 48 -5.49 -5.43 -10.17
CA ASP A 48 -6.76 -5.03 -10.79
C ASP A 48 -6.99 -5.72 -12.14
N GLN A 49 -5.96 -5.82 -12.99
CA GLN A 49 -6.05 -6.55 -14.26
C GLN A 49 -6.29 -8.04 -14.05
N VAL A 50 -5.61 -8.68 -13.09
CA VAL A 50 -5.83 -10.10 -12.77
C VAL A 50 -7.27 -10.34 -12.35
N ILE A 51 -7.81 -9.51 -11.45
CA ILE A 51 -9.17 -9.64 -10.93
C ILE A 51 -10.22 -9.36 -12.01
N LYS A 52 -10.10 -8.24 -12.75
CA LYS A 52 -11.07 -7.84 -13.79
C LYS A 52 -11.15 -8.83 -14.94
N ASN A 53 -10.03 -9.47 -15.27
CA ASN A 53 -9.97 -10.46 -16.36
C ASN A 53 -10.18 -11.90 -15.85
N ASN A 54 -10.62 -12.08 -14.59
CA ASN A 54 -10.88 -13.39 -13.98
C ASN A 54 -9.74 -14.41 -14.18
N ILE A 55 -8.50 -13.95 -14.01
CA ILE A 55 -7.32 -14.81 -14.17
C ILE A 55 -7.18 -15.69 -12.91
N ASP A 56 -7.25 -17.00 -13.10
CA ASP A 56 -7.10 -18.00 -12.04
C ASP A 56 -5.65 -18.20 -11.55
N ASP A 57 -5.49 -18.91 -10.43
CA ASP A 57 -4.18 -19.19 -9.82
C ASP A 57 -3.22 -19.98 -10.73
N SER A 58 -3.72 -20.83 -11.63
CA SER A 58 -2.87 -21.57 -12.58
C SER A 58 -2.24 -20.61 -13.59
N ASN A 59 -3.03 -19.68 -14.10
CA ASN A 59 -2.58 -18.64 -15.01
C ASN A 59 -1.73 -17.56 -14.32
N ILE A 60 -1.99 -17.26 -13.04
CA ILE A 60 -1.13 -16.41 -12.20
C ILE A 60 0.25 -17.05 -12.02
N LYS A 61 0.32 -18.36 -11.72
CA LYS A 61 1.62 -19.09 -11.63
C LYS A 61 2.41 -18.99 -12.94
N LYS A 62 1.75 -19.21 -14.08
CA LYS A 62 2.38 -19.05 -15.42
C LYS A 62 2.84 -17.62 -15.66
N PHE A 63 2.07 -16.63 -15.22
CA PHE A 63 2.46 -15.22 -15.30
C PHE A 63 3.74 -14.97 -14.50
N PHE A 64 3.81 -15.37 -13.23
CA PHE A 64 5.02 -15.15 -12.43
C PHE A 64 6.24 -15.91 -12.96
N GLN A 65 6.06 -17.15 -13.46
CA GLN A 65 7.13 -17.87 -14.13
C GLN A 65 7.66 -17.10 -15.35
N GLY A 66 6.77 -16.55 -16.18
CA GLY A 66 7.15 -15.73 -17.32
C GLY A 66 7.85 -14.43 -16.92
N LEU A 67 7.38 -13.77 -15.85
CA LEU A 67 7.99 -12.56 -15.29
C LEU A 67 9.43 -12.83 -14.86
N ARG A 68 9.65 -13.88 -14.06
CA ARG A 68 10.98 -14.28 -13.55
C ARG A 68 11.93 -14.73 -14.64
N ASN A 69 11.45 -15.49 -15.63
CA ASN A 69 12.32 -16.11 -16.62
C ASN A 69 12.65 -15.20 -17.80
N HIS A 70 11.79 -14.24 -18.13
CA HIS A 70 11.89 -13.52 -19.40
C HIS A 70 11.93 -11.99 -19.29
N ILE A 71 11.41 -11.42 -18.19
CA ILE A 71 11.29 -9.97 -18.03
C ILE A 71 12.31 -9.46 -17.02
N GLU A 72 12.31 -9.97 -15.79
CA GLU A 72 13.19 -9.48 -14.73
C GLU A 72 14.68 -9.55 -15.08
N PRO A 73 15.22 -10.61 -15.71
CA PRO A 73 16.62 -10.65 -16.09
C PRO A 73 17.01 -9.51 -17.03
N LYS A 74 16.10 -9.10 -17.93
CA LYS A 74 16.34 -8.01 -18.89
C LYS A 74 16.28 -6.65 -18.23
N ILE A 75 15.33 -6.45 -17.32
CA ILE A 75 15.19 -5.19 -16.58
C ILE A 75 16.37 -5.00 -15.62
N LYS A 76 16.72 -6.06 -14.88
CA LYS A 76 17.81 -6.02 -13.89
C LYS A 76 19.16 -5.63 -14.51
N VAL A 77 19.46 -6.12 -15.72
CA VAL A 77 20.69 -5.75 -16.46
C VAL A 77 20.79 -4.24 -16.69
N LYS A 78 19.66 -3.54 -16.82
CA LYS A 78 19.62 -2.10 -17.10
C LYS A 78 19.32 -1.25 -15.86
N TYR A 79 18.63 -1.82 -14.88
CA TYR A 79 18.08 -1.11 -13.73
C TYR A 79 18.15 -1.97 -12.46
N ASP A 80 19.14 -1.73 -11.60
CA ASP A 80 19.35 -2.54 -10.38
C ASP A 80 18.23 -2.40 -9.32
N ASN A 81 17.53 -1.25 -9.30
CA ASN A 81 16.48 -0.93 -8.32
C ASN A 81 15.08 -0.90 -8.97
N TYR A 82 14.71 -1.95 -9.70
CA TYR A 82 13.38 -2.06 -10.28
C TYR A 82 12.34 -2.52 -9.23
N VAL A 83 11.07 -2.21 -9.48
CA VAL A 83 9.95 -2.62 -8.62
C VAL A 83 9.85 -4.15 -8.58
N LYS A 84 10.10 -4.74 -7.41
CA LYS A 84 9.94 -6.17 -7.18
C LYS A 84 8.46 -6.50 -7.02
N ILE A 85 8.00 -7.57 -7.66
CA ILE A 85 6.62 -8.07 -7.53
C ILE A 85 6.69 -9.49 -6.99
N ASN A 86 6.23 -9.75 -5.78
CA ASN A 86 6.23 -11.08 -5.18
C ASN A 86 5.12 -11.97 -5.79
N ASN A 87 5.35 -13.28 -5.77
CA ASN A 87 4.43 -14.25 -6.33
C ASN A 87 3.27 -14.49 -5.35
N LEU A 88 2.11 -13.93 -5.67
CA LEU A 88 0.89 -14.01 -4.86
C LEU A 88 -0.16 -14.92 -5.51
N THR A 89 -1.00 -15.55 -4.69
CA THR A 89 -2.26 -16.17 -5.13
C THR A 89 -3.31 -15.10 -5.48
N LEU A 90 -4.38 -15.48 -6.17
CA LEU A 90 -5.51 -14.61 -6.47
C LEU A 90 -6.12 -14.00 -5.20
N SER A 91 -6.27 -14.80 -4.14
CA SER A 91 -6.79 -14.32 -2.86
C SER A 91 -5.87 -13.27 -2.24
N GLU A 92 -4.56 -13.51 -2.25
CA GLU A 92 -3.58 -12.56 -1.73
C GLU A 92 -3.52 -11.28 -2.55
N MET A 93 -3.64 -11.35 -3.88
CA MET A 93 -3.74 -10.17 -4.74
C MET A 93 -4.97 -9.32 -4.42
N LYS A 94 -6.12 -9.94 -4.14
CA LYS A 94 -7.34 -9.22 -3.72
C LYS A 94 -7.10 -8.47 -2.42
N SER A 95 -6.48 -9.12 -1.44
CA SER A 95 -6.11 -8.52 -0.16
C SER A 95 -5.12 -7.37 -0.32
N ILE A 96 -3.96 -7.58 -0.95
CA ILE A 96 -2.96 -6.51 -1.13
C ILE A 96 -3.51 -5.35 -1.97
N LYS A 97 -4.38 -5.61 -2.94
CA LYS A 97 -5.06 -4.54 -3.70
C LYS A 97 -5.87 -3.61 -2.80
N LYS A 98 -6.53 -4.13 -1.75
CA LYS A 98 -7.27 -3.30 -0.78
C LYS A 98 -6.32 -2.39 0.03
N LEU A 99 -5.16 -2.91 0.43
CA LEU A 99 -4.13 -2.13 1.12
C LEU A 99 -3.61 -0.99 0.22
N TYR A 100 -3.26 -1.30 -1.02
CA TYR A 100 -2.83 -0.25 -1.95
C TYR A 100 -3.95 0.73 -2.28
N ALA A 101 -5.21 0.30 -2.36
CA ALA A 101 -6.36 1.20 -2.48
C ALA A 101 -6.41 2.18 -1.30
N LEU A 102 -6.33 1.65 -0.07
CA LEU A 102 -6.31 2.44 1.16
C LEU A 102 -5.20 3.49 1.12
N TYR A 103 -3.98 3.09 0.76
CA TYR A 103 -2.86 4.01 0.68
C TYR A 103 -3.02 5.06 -0.41
N THR A 104 -3.63 4.72 -1.57
CA THR A 104 -3.93 5.74 -2.59
C THR A 104 -4.99 6.73 -2.15
N ILE A 105 -5.99 6.33 -1.34
CA ILE A 105 -6.98 7.24 -0.75
C ILE A 105 -6.26 8.20 0.19
N PHE A 106 -5.42 7.66 1.06
CA PHE A 106 -4.57 8.39 1.99
C PHE A 106 -3.67 9.42 1.27
N TYR A 107 -2.94 8.98 0.25
CA TYR A 107 -2.07 9.83 -0.56
C TYR A 107 -2.85 10.91 -1.33
N GLY A 108 -3.99 10.55 -1.94
CA GLY A 108 -4.84 11.49 -2.67
C GLY A 108 -5.46 12.56 -1.77
N ASN A 109 -5.94 12.18 -0.57
CA ASN A 109 -6.54 13.10 0.39
C ASN A 109 -5.52 14.06 1.01
N ALA A 110 -4.30 13.59 1.26
CA ALA A 110 -3.22 14.45 1.74
C ALA A 110 -2.84 15.55 0.73
N ASN A 111 -3.11 15.32 -0.56
CA ASN A 111 -2.80 16.24 -1.65
C ASN A 111 -4.03 17.02 -2.15
N ASN A 112 -5.26 16.60 -1.82
CA ASN A 112 -6.52 17.26 -2.18
C ASN A 112 -7.53 17.17 -1.02
N SER A 113 -7.75 18.27 -0.31
CA SER A 113 -8.57 18.33 0.93
C SER A 113 -10.08 18.14 0.75
N ASP A 114 -10.56 18.10 -0.49
CA ASP A 114 -12.00 18.19 -0.82
C ASP A 114 -12.68 16.82 -0.98
N SER A 115 -11.93 15.72 -0.90
CA SER A 115 -12.42 14.37 -1.20
C SER A 115 -13.22 13.72 -0.06
N CYS A 116 -13.10 14.22 1.17
CA CYS A 116 -13.76 13.69 2.36
C CYS A 116 -14.27 14.85 3.24
N ILE A 117 -15.55 15.19 3.08
CA ILE A 117 -16.26 16.17 3.91
C ILE A 117 -17.37 15.43 4.67
N GLY A 118 -17.21 15.29 5.99
CA GLY A 118 -18.20 14.65 6.86
C GLY A 118 -18.46 13.18 6.48
N ASP A 119 -19.74 12.80 6.37
CA ASP A 119 -20.18 11.44 6.04
C ASP A 119 -20.09 11.10 4.54
N GLN A 120 -19.62 12.02 3.70
CA GLN A 120 -19.62 11.91 2.24
C GLN A 120 -18.23 11.63 1.65
N CYS A 121 -17.50 10.64 2.18
CA CYS A 121 -16.35 10.11 1.45
C CYS A 121 -16.86 9.24 0.29
N LYS A 122 -16.58 9.65 -0.95
CA LYS A 122 -16.92 8.87 -2.17
C LYS A 122 -16.35 7.45 -2.17
N TYR A 123 -15.38 7.17 -1.29
CA TYR A 123 -14.65 5.91 -1.20
C TYR A 123 -14.78 5.24 0.18
N ILE A 124 -15.88 5.50 0.89
CA ILE A 124 -16.11 5.07 2.27
C ILE A 124 -15.96 3.55 2.46
N ASP A 125 -16.60 2.75 1.61
CA ASP A 125 -16.57 1.29 1.72
C ASP A 125 -15.16 0.75 1.42
N TYR A 126 -14.48 1.31 0.43
CA TYR A 126 -13.10 0.95 0.08
C TYR A 126 -12.12 1.26 1.21
N PHE A 127 -12.35 2.36 1.91
CA PHE A 127 -11.53 2.77 3.05
C PHE A 127 -11.72 1.82 4.24
N GLY A 128 -12.98 1.50 4.58
CA GLY A 128 -13.29 0.53 5.65
C GLY A 128 -12.72 -0.85 5.38
N GLU A 129 -12.95 -1.39 4.18
CA GLU A 129 -12.39 -2.68 3.75
C GLU A 129 -10.86 -2.67 3.74
N GLY A 130 -10.25 -1.55 3.37
CA GLY A 130 -8.80 -1.36 3.38
C GLY A 130 -8.22 -1.41 4.79
N LEU A 131 -8.86 -0.74 5.75
CA LEU A 131 -8.43 -0.75 7.15
C LEU A 131 -8.61 -2.12 7.80
N ASP A 132 -9.72 -2.81 7.52
CA ASP A 132 -9.94 -4.16 8.02
C ASP A 132 -8.86 -5.12 7.49
N GLU A 133 -8.55 -5.03 6.19
CA GLU A 133 -7.46 -5.80 5.58
C GLU A 133 -6.11 -5.42 6.21
N PHE A 134 -5.87 -4.15 6.52
CA PHE A 134 -4.64 -3.70 7.15
C PHE A 134 -4.43 -4.34 8.52
N ILE A 135 -5.44 -4.28 9.40
CA ILE A 135 -5.38 -4.92 10.73
C ILE A 135 -5.27 -6.45 10.62
N ASN A 136 -6.01 -7.06 9.68
CA ASN A 136 -5.92 -8.50 9.47
C ASN A 136 -4.54 -8.92 8.95
N SER A 137 -3.91 -8.09 8.12
CA SER A 137 -2.55 -8.30 7.61
C SER A 137 -1.51 -8.23 8.72
N ILE A 138 -1.63 -7.25 9.63
CA ILE A 138 -0.80 -7.17 10.85
C ILE A 138 -0.89 -8.47 11.63
N ASN A 139 -2.10 -8.94 11.92
CA ASN A 139 -2.29 -10.19 12.66
C ASN A 139 -1.69 -11.40 11.92
N ARG A 140 -1.93 -11.49 10.61
CA ARG A 140 -1.43 -12.58 9.74
C ARG A 140 0.10 -12.62 9.64
N CYS A 141 0.74 -11.46 9.65
CA CYS A 141 2.18 -11.31 9.45
C CYS A 141 2.96 -10.96 10.73
N SER A 142 2.29 -10.98 11.88
CA SER A 142 2.85 -10.63 13.20
C SER A 142 3.94 -11.58 13.70
N SER A 143 4.07 -12.76 13.09
CA SER A 143 5.13 -13.73 13.40
C SER A 143 6.42 -13.39 12.64
N ASP A 144 7.55 -13.31 13.36
CA ASP A 144 8.91 -13.12 12.78
C ASP A 144 9.29 -14.19 11.75
N LEU A 145 8.62 -15.34 11.78
CA LEU A 145 8.86 -16.47 10.87
C LEU A 145 8.01 -16.41 9.60
N SER A 146 7.14 -15.40 9.46
CA SER A 146 6.24 -15.29 8.31
C SER A 146 6.97 -14.81 7.06
N THR A 147 7.64 -15.74 6.38
CA THR A 147 8.39 -15.51 5.13
C THR A 147 7.52 -15.62 3.87
N SER A 148 6.19 -15.67 4.04
CA SER A 148 5.27 -15.80 2.92
C SER A 148 5.39 -14.60 1.96
N ASN A 149 5.16 -14.84 0.67
CA ASN A 149 5.20 -13.78 -0.33
C ASN A 149 4.18 -12.67 -0.04
N TYR A 150 3.03 -13.01 0.56
CA TYR A 150 2.08 -12.03 1.04
C TYR A 150 2.65 -11.14 2.14
N CYS A 151 3.31 -11.72 3.16
CA CYS A 151 3.92 -10.92 4.22
C CYS A 151 5.11 -10.10 3.72
N ASN A 152 5.81 -10.56 2.69
CA ASN A 152 6.83 -9.74 2.02
C ASN A 152 6.23 -8.49 1.35
N GLU A 153 5.07 -8.62 0.68
CA GLU A 153 4.35 -7.46 0.13
C GLU A 153 3.79 -6.56 1.23
N PHE A 154 3.32 -7.15 2.32
CA PHE A 154 2.81 -6.40 3.46
C PHE A 154 3.92 -5.64 4.20
N ASN A 155 5.11 -6.23 4.35
CA ASN A 155 6.28 -5.54 4.90
C ASN A 155 6.66 -4.34 4.04
N GLU A 156 6.67 -4.49 2.71
CA GLU A 156 6.93 -3.37 1.80
C GLU A 156 5.87 -2.25 1.98
N PHE A 157 4.60 -2.61 2.17
CA PHE A 157 3.55 -1.66 2.49
C PHE A 157 3.79 -0.92 3.82
N ILE A 158 4.23 -1.62 4.86
CA ILE A 158 4.59 -1.02 6.14
C ILE A 158 5.76 -0.05 5.98
N ASP A 159 6.81 -0.45 5.25
CA ASP A 159 7.98 0.39 5.00
C ASP A 159 7.61 1.68 4.27
N ILE A 160 6.72 1.58 3.27
CA ILE A 160 6.12 2.74 2.59
C ILE A 160 5.42 3.67 3.59
N CYS A 161 4.64 3.12 4.53
CA CYS A 161 3.95 3.92 5.54
C CYS A 161 4.89 4.52 6.61
N LYS A 162 6.11 4.01 6.74
CA LYS A 162 7.17 4.57 7.62
C LYS A 162 7.99 5.65 6.92
N ASP A 163 7.94 5.72 5.59
CA ASP A 163 8.66 6.72 4.81
C ASP A 163 8.04 8.11 5.00
N LYS A 164 8.77 8.99 5.68
CA LYS A 164 8.33 10.36 5.99
C LYS A 164 8.25 11.24 4.74
N ASP A 165 8.99 10.91 3.69
CA ASP A 165 8.98 11.67 2.43
C ASP A 165 7.73 11.36 1.60
N LEU A 166 7.10 10.21 1.85
CA LEU A 166 5.81 9.83 1.31
C LEU A 166 4.71 10.42 2.20
N ASN A 167 4.40 11.71 1.99
CA ASN A 167 3.37 12.45 2.73
C ASN A 167 1.94 11.96 2.43
N ALA A 168 1.61 10.72 2.80
CA ALA A 168 0.41 10.03 2.36
C ALA A 168 -0.75 10.11 3.35
N GLY A 169 -0.80 11.00 4.34
CA GLY A 169 -1.97 11.05 5.25
C GLY A 169 -2.07 9.92 6.30
N ILE A 170 -1.29 8.85 6.17
CA ILE A 170 -1.02 7.81 7.18
C ILE A 170 0.49 7.75 7.45
N SER A 171 0.89 7.45 8.69
CA SER A 171 2.28 7.26 9.07
C SER A 171 2.41 6.20 10.17
N ILE A 172 3.48 5.40 10.12
CA ILE A 172 3.75 4.34 11.09
C ILE A 172 5.10 4.57 11.77
N TYR A 173 5.15 4.34 13.08
CA TYR A 173 6.36 4.44 13.89
C TYR A 173 6.61 3.19 14.72
N ASP A 174 7.88 2.91 15.01
CA ASP A 174 8.30 1.84 15.94
C ASP A 174 8.18 2.27 17.42
N GLU A 175 8.13 3.59 17.66
CA GLU A 175 8.06 4.24 18.97
C GLU A 175 6.96 5.32 18.95
N PRO A 176 6.37 5.66 20.10
CA PRO A 176 5.37 6.71 20.15
C PRO A 176 6.02 8.07 19.81
N THR A 177 5.45 8.80 18.85
CA THR A 177 5.91 10.15 18.55
C THR A 177 5.26 11.14 19.51
N GLN A 178 6.08 11.95 20.20
CA GLN A 178 5.59 13.11 20.95
C GLN A 178 5.19 14.18 19.93
N SER A 179 3.89 14.33 19.68
CA SER A 179 3.37 15.40 18.82
C SER A 179 3.69 16.75 19.45
N THR A 180 4.55 17.54 18.82
CA THR A 180 4.57 18.99 19.05
C THR A 180 3.37 19.59 18.30
N ALA A 181 2.68 20.52 18.94
CA ALA A 181 1.35 21.01 18.57
C ALA A 181 1.20 21.54 17.11
N ASP A 182 2.31 21.73 16.38
CA ASP A 182 2.36 22.33 15.04
C ASP A 182 2.85 21.39 13.92
N THR A 183 2.96 20.06 14.13
CA THR A 183 3.46 19.12 13.09
C THR A 183 2.44 18.08 12.59
N LYS A 184 2.64 17.63 11.33
CA LYS A 184 1.73 16.88 10.43
C LYS A 184 1.31 15.46 10.85
N GLU A 185 1.37 15.04 12.11
CA GLU A 185 1.21 13.63 12.54
C GLU A 185 0.43 13.52 13.85
N LYS A 186 -0.77 14.09 13.86
CA LYS A 186 -1.44 14.52 15.09
C LYS A 186 -2.35 13.48 15.73
N TYR A 187 -2.80 12.46 15.00
CA TYR A 187 -3.91 11.61 15.44
C TYR A 187 -3.55 10.12 15.50
N LEU A 188 -3.25 9.62 16.69
CA LEU A 188 -3.05 8.19 16.93
C LEU A 188 -4.34 7.42 16.61
N LEU A 189 -4.23 6.46 15.70
CA LEU A 189 -5.32 5.57 15.30
C LEU A 189 -5.31 4.30 16.13
N SER A 190 -4.19 3.58 16.15
CA SER A 190 -4.03 2.33 16.90
C SER A 190 -2.56 2.04 17.22
N VAL A 191 -2.36 1.17 18.19
CA VAL A 191 -1.05 0.60 18.54
C VAL A 191 -1.18 -0.91 18.41
N GLU A 192 -0.41 -1.49 17.49
CA GLU A 192 -0.48 -2.91 17.19
C GLU A 192 0.86 -3.59 17.44
N LYS A 193 0.86 -4.82 17.96
CA LYS A 193 2.08 -5.61 18.03
C LYS A 193 2.34 -6.26 16.68
N TYR A 194 3.52 -6.01 16.11
CA TYR A 194 3.96 -6.59 14.86
C TYR A 194 5.36 -7.12 15.01
N GLN A 195 5.54 -8.43 14.83
CA GLN A 195 6.85 -9.05 15.02
C GLN A 195 7.36 -8.78 16.45
N THR A 196 8.63 -8.44 16.60
CA THR A 196 9.23 -8.03 17.88
C THR A 196 8.92 -6.59 18.29
N LYS A 197 8.20 -5.82 17.47
CA LYS A 197 8.02 -4.37 17.64
C LYS A 197 6.56 -3.96 17.85
N SER A 198 6.38 -2.74 18.30
CA SER A 198 5.07 -2.07 18.28
C SER A 198 4.99 -1.19 17.04
N LEU A 199 3.83 -1.15 16.39
CA LEU A 199 3.51 -0.22 15.32
C LEU A 199 2.55 0.83 15.88
N TYR A 200 3.00 2.07 15.95
CA TYR A 200 2.18 3.22 16.28
C TYR A 200 1.68 3.84 14.98
N ILE A 201 0.37 3.70 14.72
CA ILE A 201 -0.25 4.09 13.46
C ILE A 201 -0.96 5.44 13.66
N TYR A 202 -0.56 6.44 12.88
CA TYR A 202 -1.10 7.81 12.95
C TYR A 202 -1.77 8.21 11.65
N LEU A 203 -2.81 9.03 11.78
CA LEU A 203 -3.45 9.74 10.68
C LEU A 203 -3.08 11.22 10.74
N LYS A 204 -2.96 11.84 9.55
CA LYS A 204 -2.66 13.29 9.44
C LYS A 204 -3.91 14.17 9.52
N ASP A 205 -5.08 13.63 9.19
CA ASP A 205 -6.34 14.37 9.13
C ASP A 205 -7.30 13.95 10.26
N GLU A 206 -7.76 14.93 11.03
CA GLU A 206 -8.74 14.75 12.10
C GLU A 206 -10.09 14.25 11.59
N LYS A 207 -10.50 14.70 10.40
CA LYS A 207 -11.75 14.26 9.77
C LYS A 207 -11.67 12.77 9.45
N LEU A 208 -10.52 12.28 8.97
CA LEU A 208 -10.30 10.85 8.76
C LEU A 208 -10.31 10.08 10.09
N LEU A 209 -9.72 10.62 11.17
CA LEU A 209 -9.78 9.98 12.49
C LEU A 209 -11.23 9.89 13.01
N ASN A 210 -11.96 11.00 12.97
CA ASN A 210 -13.35 11.06 13.43
C ASN A 210 -14.24 10.14 12.59
N PHE A 211 -14.00 10.09 11.28
CA PHE A 211 -14.63 9.16 10.37
C PHE A 211 -14.38 7.71 10.81
N VAL A 212 -13.13 7.32 11.02
CA VAL A 212 -12.76 5.96 11.45
C VAL A 212 -13.44 5.58 12.78
N LYS A 213 -13.45 6.50 13.76
CA LYS A 213 -14.04 6.28 15.09
C LYS A 213 -15.57 6.16 15.06
N THR A 214 -16.24 6.88 14.17
CA THR A 214 -17.71 6.89 14.05
C THR A 214 -18.23 5.82 13.11
N SER A 215 -17.38 5.33 12.20
CA SER A 215 -17.69 4.25 11.29
C SER A 215 -17.90 2.92 12.02
N HIS A 216 -18.81 2.09 11.48
CA HIS A 216 -19.10 0.77 12.03
C HIS A 216 -17.89 -0.20 11.94
N PHE A 217 -16.86 0.14 11.16
CA PHE A 217 -15.70 -0.71 10.91
C PHE A 217 -14.85 -0.97 12.18
N ILE A 218 -14.72 0.01 13.08
CA ILE A 218 -13.97 -0.18 14.35
C ILE A 218 -14.88 -0.60 15.51
N ARG A 219 -16.17 -0.27 15.46
CA ARG A 219 -17.09 -0.44 16.59
C ARG A 219 -17.31 -1.90 16.99
N THR A 220 -17.01 -2.85 16.12
CA THR A 220 -17.10 -4.30 16.38
C THR A 220 -15.86 -4.92 17.02
N LYS A 221 -14.69 -4.23 17.04
CA LYS A 221 -13.46 -4.73 17.68
C LYS A 221 -13.16 -4.11 19.05
N ASN A 222 -13.72 -2.94 19.37
CA ASN A 222 -13.40 -2.18 20.61
C ASN A 222 -14.35 -2.41 21.80
N SER A 223 -15.03 -3.56 21.91
CA SER A 223 -15.79 -3.88 23.15
C SER A 223 -14.91 -4.19 24.37
N THR A 224 -13.58 -4.00 24.27
CA THR A 224 -12.67 -4.00 25.41
C THR A 224 -11.80 -2.75 25.37
N THR A 225 -12.42 -1.58 25.57
CA THR A 225 -11.65 -0.40 25.98
C THR A 225 -11.35 -0.58 27.47
N ILE A 226 -10.07 -0.81 27.80
CA ILE A 226 -9.60 -0.72 29.18
C ILE A 226 -9.81 0.73 29.60
N ALA A 227 -10.78 0.95 30.48
CA ALA A 227 -10.91 2.19 31.21
C ALA A 227 -9.65 2.34 32.07
N ALA A 228 -8.83 3.35 31.78
CA ALA A 228 -7.80 3.79 32.70
C ALA A 228 -8.51 4.50 33.86
N THR A 229 -8.45 3.90 35.05
CA THR A 229 -8.69 4.55 36.34
C THR A 229 -7.55 5.47 36.71
#